data_AF-A0A287D914-F1
#
_entry.id   AF-A0A287D914-F1
#
_cell.length_a   1.000
_cell.length_b   1.000
_cell.length_c   1.000
_cell.angle_alpha   90.00
_cell.angle_beta   90.00
_cell.angle_gamma   90.00
#
_symmetry.space_group_name_H-M   'P 1'
#
loop_
_entity.id
_entity.type
_entity.pdbx_description
1 polymer ?
#
loop_
_entity_poly.entity_id
_entity_poly.type
_entity_poly.pdbx_seq_one_letter_code
_entity_poly.pdbx_strand_id
1 'polypeptide(L)'
;MCFGRRSILTPCSWRTLNHGSLINVRVTTMDAELEFAIQPNTTGKQLFDQVVKTIGLREVWYFGLQYVDNKGFPTWLKLDKKVSAQEVRKENPLQFKFRAKFYPEDVSEELIQDITQKLFFLQVKEGILSDEIYCPPETAVLLGSYAVQAKFGDYNKEMHKSGYLSSERLIPQRVMDQHKLTRDQWEDRIQVWHAEHRGMLKDSAMLEYLKIAQDLEMYGINYFEIKNKKGTDLWLGVDALGLNIYEKDDKLTPKIGFPWSEIRNISFNDKKFVIKPIDKKAPDFVFYAPRLRINKRILQLCMGNHELYMRRRKPDTIEVQQMKAQAREEKHQKQLERQQLETEKKRRETVEREKEQMLREKEELMLRLQDYEQKTRRAEKELNDQIQRALQLEDERKRAQEEAERLEADRVAALRAKEELERQAADQIKSQEQLAAELAEYTAKIALLEEARRRKEDEVEEWQHRAKEAQDDLVKTKEELHLVMTAPPPPPPPVYEPVSYHVQESPLEEGAEPMGYSAELCSEGILDDRNEEKRITEAEKNERVQRQLLTLSNELSQARDENKRTHNDIIHNENMRQGRDKYKTLRQIRQGNTKQRIDEFEAM
;
A
#
# COMPACT_ATOMS: atom_id res chain seq x y z
N MET A 1 26.32 58.70 -52.54
CA MET A 1 25.57 57.76 -51.68
C MET A 1 26.44 57.33 -50.49
N CYS A 2 25.88 56.52 -49.60
CA CYS A 2 26.33 56.21 -48.23
C CYS A 2 27.76 55.68 -48.03
N PHE A 3 28.32 56.10 -46.88
CA PHE A 3 29.27 55.42 -45.98
C PHE A 3 30.56 54.78 -46.52
N GLY A 4 31.70 55.34 -46.06
CA GLY A 4 33.05 54.80 -46.28
C GLY A 4 34.16 55.58 -45.56
N ARG A 5 34.00 55.90 -44.26
CA ARG A 5 35.05 56.57 -43.47
C ARG A 5 35.71 55.61 -42.47
N ARG A 6 37.01 55.38 -42.66
CA ARG A 6 37.91 54.97 -41.57
C ARG A 6 38.09 56.17 -40.63
N SER A 7 37.99 55.94 -39.33
CA SER A 7 38.39 56.91 -38.30
C SER A 7 39.24 56.19 -37.27
N ILE A 8 40.50 56.62 -37.11
CA ILE A 8 41.38 56.13 -36.05
C ILE A 8 40.99 56.88 -34.76
N LEU A 9 40.68 56.15 -33.71
CA LEU A 9 40.62 56.67 -32.34
C LEU A 9 41.57 55.87 -31.46
N THR A 10 42.29 56.56 -30.59
CA THR A 10 43.29 55.99 -29.70
C THR A 10 42.66 55.13 -28.60
N PRO A 11 43.35 54.09 -28.10
CA PRO A 11 42.80 53.22 -27.08
C PRO A 11 42.75 53.93 -25.72
N CYS A 12 41.55 54.38 -25.33
CA CYS A 12 41.29 54.81 -23.96
C CYS A 12 41.44 53.63 -23.00
N SER A 13 42.59 53.57 -22.33
CA SER A 13 42.88 52.89 -21.06
C SER A 13 41.80 51.89 -20.58
N TRP A 14 41.94 50.62 -21.00
CA TRP A 14 41.24 49.53 -20.34
C TRP A 14 41.76 49.42 -18.90
N ARG A 15 41.01 49.98 -17.95
CA ARG A 15 41.22 49.69 -16.53
C ARG A 15 40.97 48.19 -16.34
N THR A 16 42.04 47.44 -16.09
CA THR A 16 41.99 46.01 -15.78
C THR A 16 41.25 45.81 -14.45
N LEU A 17 39.94 45.61 -14.53
CA LEU A 17 39.15 45.14 -13.40
C LEU A 17 39.66 43.76 -13.01
N ASN A 18 40.19 43.67 -11.80
CA ASN A 18 40.89 42.51 -11.30
C ASN A 18 39.89 41.39 -10.96
N HIS A 19 39.54 40.58 -11.97
CA HIS A 19 38.67 39.42 -11.79
C HIS A 19 39.34 38.39 -10.88
N GLY A 20 38.99 38.42 -9.60
CA GLY A 20 39.37 37.37 -8.65
C GLY A 20 38.83 36.03 -9.11
N SER A 21 39.66 34.99 -9.01
CA SER A 21 39.28 33.62 -9.38
C SER A 21 38.08 33.15 -8.55
N LEU A 22 37.10 32.52 -9.22
CA LEU A 22 35.98 31.84 -8.59
C LEU A 22 36.45 30.79 -7.58
N ILE A 23 35.68 30.62 -6.52
CA ILE A 23 35.95 29.65 -5.46
C ILE A 23 34.91 28.53 -5.56
N ASN A 24 35.34 27.31 -5.88
CA ASN A 24 34.44 26.16 -5.92
C ASN A 24 34.08 25.72 -4.50
N VAL A 25 32.81 25.36 -4.29
CA VAL A 25 32.25 24.96 -3.00
C VAL A 25 31.41 23.70 -3.19
N ARG A 26 31.54 22.75 -2.26
CA ARG A 26 30.63 21.62 -2.08
C ARG A 26 29.89 21.78 -0.77
N VAL A 27 28.57 21.64 -0.81
CA VAL A 27 27.70 21.58 0.37
C VAL A 27 26.96 20.26 0.41
N THR A 28 27.26 19.42 1.39
CA THR A 28 26.61 18.12 1.59
C THR A 28 25.51 18.27 2.65
N THR A 29 24.25 18.00 2.30
CA THR A 29 23.12 17.93 3.25
C THR A 29 23.12 16.56 3.95
N MET A 30 21.96 16.02 4.33
CA MET A 30 21.82 14.60 4.71
C MET A 30 21.50 13.68 3.53
N ASP A 31 21.12 14.25 2.38
CA ASP A 31 20.44 13.56 1.28
C ASP A 31 20.85 14.03 -0.13
N ALA A 32 21.68 15.07 -0.24
CA ALA A 32 22.17 15.65 -1.49
C ALA A 32 23.59 16.24 -1.32
N GLU A 33 24.31 16.35 -2.44
CA GLU A 33 25.51 17.19 -2.56
C GLU A 33 25.25 18.31 -3.57
N LEU A 34 25.59 19.54 -3.21
CA LEU A 34 25.47 20.71 -4.08
C LEU A 34 26.88 21.23 -4.39
N GLU A 35 27.27 21.24 -5.66
CA GLU A 35 28.52 21.85 -6.12
C GLU A 35 28.26 23.11 -6.95
N PHE A 36 28.92 24.21 -6.60
CA PHE A 36 28.82 25.48 -7.33
C PHE A 36 30.01 26.39 -7.02
N ALA A 37 30.16 27.45 -7.82
CA ALA A 37 31.17 28.49 -7.62
C ALA A 37 30.60 29.70 -6.88
N ILE A 38 31.36 30.23 -5.90
CA ILE A 38 31.08 31.50 -5.23
C ILE A 38 32.13 32.56 -5.58
N GLN A 39 31.79 33.83 -5.33
CA GLN A 39 32.70 34.95 -5.51
C GLN A 39 33.59 35.14 -4.26
N PRO A 40 34.83 35.66 -4.39
CA PRO A 40 35.70 35.93 -3.24
C PRO A 40 35.14 36.88 -2.17
N ASN A 41 34.09 37.66 -2.50
CA ASN A 41 33.39 38.56 -1.60
C ASN A 41 32.12 37.96 -0.95
N THR A 42 31.68 36.76 -1.34
CA THR A 42 30.43 36.12 -0.89
C THR A 42 30.37 35.97 0.64
N THR A 43 29.27 36.40 1.26
CA THR A 43 29.01 36.26 2.71
C THR A 43 28.63 34.82 3.08
N GLY A 44 28.83 34.44 4.34
CA GLY A 44 28.41 33.12 4.83
C GLY A 44 26.90 32.89 4.75
N LYS A 45 26.11 33.98 4.76
CA LYS A 45 24.66 33.93 4.56
C LYS A 45 24.24 33.91 3.10
N GLN A 46 24.94 34.57 2.17
CA GLN A 46 24.74 34.35 0.73
C GLN A 46 24.94 32.88 0.35
N LEU A 47 25.98 32.23 0.89
CA LEU A 47 26.20 30.78 0.70
C LEU A 47 25.07 29.95 1.33
N PHE A 48 24.59 30.32 2.52
CA PHE A 48 23.51 29.63 3.22
C PHE A 48 22.15 29.78 2.51
N ASP A 49 21.78 31.00 2.09
CA ASP A 49 20.51 31.32 1.42
C ASP A 49 20.42 30.63 0.05
N GLN A 50 21.55 30.51 -0.66
CA GLN A 50 21.63 29.71 -1.88
C GLN A 50 21.30 28.24 -1.59
N VAL A 51 21.91 27.65 -0.55
CA VAL A 51 21.66 26.25 -0.17
C VAL A 51 20.20 26.01 0.20
N VAL A 52 19.63 26.81 1.12
CA VAL A 52 18.26 26.55 1.62
C VAL A 52 17.19 26.77 0.55
N LYS A 53 17.39 27.71 -0.38
CA LYS A 53 16.52 27.86 -1.56
C LYS A 53 16.59 26.65 -2.49
N THR A 54 17.78 26.15 -2.78
CA THR A 54 17.94 24.97 -3.66
C THR A 54 17.25 23.72 -3.11
N ILE A 55 17.02 23.64 -1.79
CA ILE A 55 16.26 22.55 -1.14
C ILE A 55 14.83 22.93 -0.68
N GLY A 56 14.36 24.17 -0.93
CA GLY A 56 13.02 24.63 -0.54
C GLY A 56 12.78 24.84 0.97
N LEU A 57 13.85 24.99 1.77
CA LEU A 57 13.76 25.07 3.24
C LEU A 57 13.62 26.53 3.74
N ARG A 58 12.57 26.79 4.52
CA ARG A 58 12.24 28.09 5.12
C ARG A 58 12.48 28.14 6.64
N GLU A 59 12.50 26.99 7.32
CA GLU A 59 12.77 26.86 8.77
C GLU A 59 14.27 27.01 9.12
N VAL A 60 14.89 28.03 8.55
CA VAL A 60 16.34 28.27 8.51
C VAL A 60 16.99 28.36 9.89
N TRP A 61 16.22 28.73 10.91
CA TRP A 61 16.70 29.01 12.27
C TRP A 61 17.23 27.78 13.02
N TYR A 62 16.92 26.56 12.58
CA TYR A 62 17.53 25.35 13.13
C TYR A 62 18.94 25.05 12.57
N PHE A 63 19.26 25.54 11.37
CA PHE A 63 20.36 25.02 10.56
C PHE A 63 21.61 25.90 10.55
N GLY A 64 22.70 25.32 10.05
CA GLY A 64 23.94 26.03 9.77
C GLY A 64 24.82 25.25 8.78
N LEU A 65 25.88 25.92 8.32
CA LEU A 65 26.96 25.29 7.56
C LEU A 65 28.14 25.03 8.49
N GLN A 66 28.52 23.75 8.63
CA GLN A 66 29.72 23.34 9.36
C GLN A 66 30.87 23.08 8.37
N TYR A 67 32.09 23.49 8.72
CA TYR A 67 33.32 23.22 7.97
C TYR A 67 34.45 22.83 8.91
N VAL A 68 35.58 22.39 8.36
CA VAL A 68 36.83 22.17 9.10
C VAL A 68 37.75 23.37 8.89
N ASP A 69 38.21 24.00 9.96
CA ASP A 69 39.14 25.13 9.87
C ASP A 69 40.56 24.68 9.43
N ASN A 70 41.42 25.64 9.06
CA ASN A 70 42.83 25.35 8.70
C ASN A 70 43.66 24.73 9.85
N LYS A 71 43.09 24.55 11.03
CA LYS A 71 43.72 23.93 12.21
C LYS A 71 43.11 22.55 12.54
N GLY A 72 42.17 22.05 11.73
CA GLY A 72 41.55 20.74 11.85
C GLY A 72 40.31 20.67 12.75
N PHE A 73 39.66 21.80 13.07
CA PHE A 73 38.54 21.82 14.03
C PHE A 73 37.18 22.10 13.38
N PRO A 74 36.13 21.32 13.74
CA PRO A 74 34.78 21.54 13.23
C PRO A 74 34.21 22.86 13.75
N THR A 75 33.87 23.75 12.83
CA THR A 75 33.49 25.13 13.07
C THR A 75 32.22 25.47 12.29
N TRP A 76 31.33 26.27 12.88
CA TRP A 76 30.14 26.78 12.19
C TRP A 76 30.47 28.07 11.44
N LEU A 77 30.00 28.16 10.19
CA LEU A 77 30.11 29.34 9.34
C LEU A 77 29.30 30.49 9.94
N LYS A 78 29.93 31.66 10.00
CA LYS A 78 29.31 32.89 10.48
C LYS A 78 28.64 33.62 9.34
N LEU A 79 27.43 34.09 9.60
CA LEU A 79 26.54 34.63 8.57
C LEU A 79 26.95 36.06 8.17
N ASP A 80 27.48 36.84 9.11
CA ASP A 80 28.03 38.20 8.90
C ASP A 80 29.30 38.27 8.04
N LYS A 81 30.05 37.17 7.89
CA LYS A 81 31.43 37.24 7.37
C LYS A 81 31.58 36.57 6.01
N LYS A 82 32.41 37.19 5.16
CA LYS A 82 32.85 36.60 3.88
C LYS A 82 33.40 35.19 4.10
N VAL A 83 32.97 34.21 3.29
CA VAL A 83 33.41 32.81 3.42
C VAL A 83 34.94 32.70 3.38
N SER A 84 35.56 33.44 2.47
CA SER A 84 37.01 33.59 2.29
C SER A 84 37.76 34.13 3.51
N ALA A 85 37.08 34.79 4.45
CA ALA A 85 37.66 35.42 5.65
C ALA A 85 37.49 34.59 6.94
N GLN A 86 37.06 33.32 6.85
CA GLN A 86 36.73 32.48 8.02
C GLN A 86 37.70 31.31 8.26
N GLU A 87 38.92 31.36 7.72
CA GLU A 87 39.94 30.30 7.91
C GLU A 87 39.46 28.87 7.54
N VAL A 88 38.55 28.73 6.56
CA VAL A 88 38.15 27.44 5.98
C VAL A 88 39.38 26.71 5.42
N ARG A 89 39.48 25.38 5.63
CA ARG A 89 40.58 24.55 5.10
C ARG A 89 40.68 24.72 3.58
N LYS A 90 41.89 25.01 3.09
CA LYS A 90 42.15 25.30 1.67
C LYS A 90 42.10 24.03 0.81
N GLU A 91 40.91 23.69 0.35
CA GLU A 91 40.60 22.58 -0.55
C GLU A 91 39.89 23.09 -1.81
N ASN A 92 39.82 22.26 -2.86
CA ASN A 92 39.11 22.57 -4.10
C ASN A 92 38.25 21.36 -4.50
N PRO A 93 36.92 21.40 -4.33
CA PRO A 93 36.13 22.49 -3.74
C PRO A 93 36.30 22.61 -2.21
N LEU A 94 35.93 23.77 -1.66
CA LEU A 94 35.78 23.97 -0.21
C LEU A 94 34.62 23.12 0.32
N GLN A 95 34.84 22.41 1.43
CA GLN A 95 33.88 21.45 1.98
C GLN A 95 33.03 22.03 3.11
N PHE A 96 31.70 21.96 2.97
CA PHE A 96 30.73 22.30 4.01
C PHE A 96 29.68 21.20 4.19
N LYS A 97 29.23 21.00 5.42
CA LYS A 97 28.07 20.17 5.77
C LYS A 97 26.91 21.07 6.19
N PHE A 98 25.77 20.96 5.53
CA PHE A 98 24.51 21.58 5.99
C PHE A 98 23.88 20.67 7.04
N ARG A 99 23.73 21.16 8.28
CA ARG A 99 23.31 20.36 9.45
C ARG A 99 22.46 21.21 10.40
N ALA A 100 21.53 20.57 11.12
CA ALA A 100 20.81 21.20 12.23
C ALA A 100 21.80 21.47 13.38
N LYS A 101 21.90 22.75 13.76
CA LYS A 101 22.72 23.28 14.85
C LYS A 101 21.92 23.41 16.15
N PHE A 102 20.63 23.66 16.03
CA PHE A 102 19.65 23.77 17.10
C PHE A 102 18.52 22.76 16.86
N TYR A 103 17.87 22.33 17.93
CA TYR A 103 16.77 21.36 17.89
C TYR A 103 15.45 22.01 18.35
N PRO A 104 14.29 21.47 17.95
CA PRO A 104 13.01 21.83 18.56
C PRO A 104 12.96 21.45 20.05
N GLU A 105 12.07 22.10 20.81
CA GLU A 105 11.64 21.62 22.13
C GLU A 105 10.66 20.44 21.97
N ASP A 106 9.67 20.51 21.08
CA ASP A 106 8.85 19.34 20.68
C ASP A 106 8.72 19.22 19.16
N VAL A 107 9.13 18.08 18.59
CA VAL A 107 9.19 17.85 17.14
C VAL A 107 7.81 17.89 16.46
N SER A 108 6.72 17.56 17.17
CA SER A 108 5.37 17.54 16.59
C SER A 108 4.75 18.92 16.39
N GLU A 109 5.13 19.89 17.23
CA GLU A 109 4.55 21.24 17.24
C GLU A 109 5.39 22.25 16.44
N GLU A 110 6.68 21.95 16.25
CA GLU A 110 7.66 22.88 15.69
C GLU A 110 8.10 22.60 14.25
N LEU A 111 8.15 21.35 13.79
CA LEU A 111 8.72 21.01 12.47
C LEU A 111 7.65 21.07 11.38
N ILE A 112 7.66 22.14 10.59
CA ILE A 112 6.54 22.51 9.71
C ILE A 112 6.62 21.82 8.34
N GLN A 113 7.79 21.85 7.70
CA GLN A 113 7.97 21.35 6.33
C GLN A 113 8.53 19.92 6.29
N ASP A 114 8.11 19.13 5.30
CA ASP A 114 8.60 17.78 5.07
C ASP A 114 10.13 17.73 4.86
N ILE A 115 10.73 18.73 4.18
CA ILE A 115 12.19 18.81 4.02
C ILE A 115 12.92 19.02 5.37
N THR A 116 12.35 19.82 6.26
CA THR A 116 12.90 20.05 7.60
C THR A 116 12.82 18.76 8.42
N GLN A 117 11.65 18.11 8.44
CA GLN A 117 11.45 16.82 9.11
C GLN A 117 12.41 15.74 8.56
N LYS A 118 12.57 15.64 7.24
CA LYS A 118 13.51 14.72 6.57
C LYS A 118 14.96 14.95 6.99
N LEU A 119 15.44 16.20 6.99
CA LEU A 119 16.82 16.51 7.38
C LEU A 119 17.08 16.25 8.87
N PHE A 120 16.13 16.57 9.76
CA PHE A 120 16.21 16.20 11.17
C PHE A 120 16.21 14.68 11.36
N PHE A 121 15.28 13.96 10.72
CA PHE A 121 15.19 12.50 10.78
C PHE A 121 16.51 11.84 10.36
N LEU A 122 17.06 12.24 9.21
CA LEU A 122 18.31 11.67 8.72
C LEU A 122 19.50 11.99 9.64
N GLN A 123 19.60 13.21 10.16
CA GLN A 123 20.70 13.61 11.07
C GLN A 123 20.62 12.89 12.42
N VAL A 124 19.43 12.80 13.01
CA VAL A 124 19.20 12.08 14.28
C VAL A 124 19.44 10.59 14.08
N LYS A 125 19.02 10.02 12.94
CA LYS A 125 19.33 8.64 12.57
C LYS A 125 20.83 8.41 12.34
N GLU A 126 21.57 9.36 11.75
CA GLU A 126 23.03 9.31 11.64
C GLU A 126 23.66 9.22 13.04
N GLY A 127 23.26 10.10 13.97
CA GLY A 127 23.76 10.14 15.35
C GLY A 127 23.40 8.93 16.22
N ILE A 128 22.22 8.32 16.03
CA ILE A 128 21.84 7.09 16.72
C ILE A 128 22.64 5.89 16.16
N LEU A 129 22.69 5.74 14.84
CA LEU A 129 23.38 4.60 14.21
C LEU A 129 24.90 4.60 14.46
N SER A 130 25.50 5.77 14.70
CA SER A 130 26.92 5.94 15.05
C SER A 130 27.22 5.76 16.55
N ASP A 131 26.22 5.54 17.41
CA ASP A 131 26.30 5.60 18.87
C ASP A 131 26.80 6.98 19.41
N GLU A 132 26.70 8.08 18.64
CA GLU A 132 26.84 9.46 19.17
C GLU A 132 25.69 9.83 20.12
N ILE A 133 24.48 9.32 19.82
CA ILE A 133 23.30 9.38 20.66
C ILE A 133 23.03 7.96 21.16
N TYR A 134 23.16 7.73 22.47
CA TYR A 134 22.78 6.45 23.06
C TYR A 134 21.28 6.15 22.83
N CYS A 135 20.99 4.90 22.48
CA CYS A 135 19.64 4.40 22.25
C CYS A 135 19.54 2.94 22.74
N PRO A 136 18.58 2.59 23.62
CA PRO A 136 18.44 1.22 24.12
C PRO A 136 17.96 0.25 23.03
N PRO A 137 18.18 -1.06 23.17
CA PRO A 137 17.95 -2.05 22.11
C PRO A 137 16.54 -2.03 21.50
N GLU A 138 15.51 -2.06 22.34
CA GLU A 138 14.10 -2.06 21.95
C GLU A 138 13.72 -0.80 21.16
N THR A 139 14.14 0.38 21.63
CA THR A 139 13.93 1.64 20.92
C THR A 139 14.71 1.67 19.61
N ALA A 140 15.95 1.16 19.57
CA ALA A 140 16.75 1.11 18.34
C ALA A 140 16.08 0.25 17.25
N VAL A 141 15.50 -0.91 17.61
CA VAL A 141 14.78 -1.77 16.66
C VAL A 141 13.48 -1.12 16.18
N LEU A 142 12.71 -0.50 17.09
CA LEU A 142 11.48 0.20 16.73
C LEU A 142 11.78 1.38 15.77
N LEU A 143 12.77 2.21 16.11
CA LEU A 143 13.28 3.28 15.24
C LEU A 143 13.80 2.73 13.90
N GLY A 144 14.48 1.58 13.89
CA GLY A 144 14.88 0.86 12.69
C GLY A 144 13.68 0.56 11.77
N SER A 145 12.58 0.05 12.33
CA SER A 145 11.36 -0.26 11.57
C SER A 145 10.67 0.99 10.99
N TYR A 146 10.64 2.11 11.73
CA TYR A 146 10.16 3.41 11.21
C TYR A 146 11.06 3.95 10.09
N ALA A 147 12.38 3.77 10.19
CA ALA A 147 13.31 4.17 9.13
C ALA A 147 13.15 3.32 7.86
N VAL A 148 12.76 2.04 7.97
CA VAL A 148 12.39 1.21 6.82
C VAL A 148 11.10 1.73 6.18
N GLN A 149 10.02 1.95 6.95
CA GLN A 149 8.77 2.53 6.42
C GLN A 149 9.01 3.89 5.74
N ALA A 150 9.84 4.75 6.34
CA ALA A 150 10.20 6.06 5.77
C ALA A 150 10.96 5.94 4.43
N LYS A 151 11.84 4.93 4.27
CA LYS A 151 12.60 4.71 3.03
C LYS A 151 11.78 3.99 1.96
N PHE A 152 11.22 2.83 2.28
CA PHE A 152 10.58 1.94 1.32
C PHE A 152 9.09 2.28 1.12
N GLY A 153 8.38 2.64 2.18
CA GLY A 153 6.91 2.67 2.22
C GLY A 153 6.37 1.29 2.58
N ASP A 154 5.04 1.13 2.54
CA ASP A 154 4.35 -0.09 3.01
C ASP A 154 5.02 -1.42 2.61
N TYR A 155 5.24 -2.28 3.60
CA TYR A 155 5.66 -3.65 3.39
C TYR A 155 4.69 -4.41 2.47
N ASN A 156 5.24 -4.98 1.41
CA ASN A 156 4.58 -5.89 0.48
C ASN A 156 5.46 -7.13 0.27
N LYS A 157 4.97 -8.31 0.64
CA LYS A 157 5.65 -9.61 0.59
C LYS A 157 6.13 -10.02 -0.81
N GLU A 158 5.48 -9.55 -1.88
CA GLU A 158 5.84 -9.91 -3.27
C GLU A 158 7.09 -9.15 -3.75
N MET A 159 7.22 -7.89 -3.32
CA MET A 159 8.35 -7.00 -3.62
C MET A 159 9.51 -7.18 -2.63
N HIS A 160 9.20 -7.18 -1.33
CA HIS A 160 10.15 -7.18 -0.23
C HIS A 160 10.48 -8.62 0.19
N LYS A 161 11.20 -9.31 -0.69
CA LYS A 161 11.72 -10.67 -0.47
C LYS A 161 12.84 -10.67 0.58
N SER A 162 13.14 -11.82 1.17
CA SER A 162 14.23 -11.95 2.16
C SER A 162 15.56 -11.37 1.62
N GLY A 163 16.30 -10.67 2.47
CA GLY A 163 17.51 -9.93 2.12
C GLY A 163 17.29 -8.52 1.52
N TYR A 164 16.05 -8.02 1.38
CA TYR A 164 15.80 -6.64 0.91
C TYR A 164 16.36 -5.53 1.80
N LEU A 165 16.78 -5.88 3.03
CA LEU A 165 17.39 -4.97 3.99
C LEU A 165 18.92 -5.15 4.09
N SER A 166 19.53 -6.06 3.33
CA SER A 166 20.97 -6.40 3.41
C SER A 166 21.94 -5.23 3.22
N SER A 167 21.55 -4.19 2.48
CA SER A 167 22.32 -2.94 2.33
C SER A 167 22.18 -1.96 3.50
N GLU A 168 21.27 -2.19 4.44
CA GLU A 168 20.80 -1.17 5.38
C GLU A 168 21.46 -1.27 6.76
N ARG A 169 22.11 -0.18 7.19
CA ARG A 169 22.50 0.03 8.58
C ARG A 169 21.27 0.50 9.37
N LEU A 170 20.57 -0.44 10.01
CA LEU A 170 19.27 -0.23 10.65
C LEU A 170 19.33 0.04 12.16
N ILE A 171 20.35 -0.51 12.84
CA ILE A 171 20.55 -0.39 14.28
C ILE A 171 22.04 -0.12 14.61
N PRO A 172 22.37 0.41 15.80
CA PRO A 172 23.74 0.68 16.22
C PRO A 172 24.54 -0.61 16.40
N GLN A 173 25.87 -0.56 16.21
CA GLN A 173 26.73 -1.75 16.28
C GLN A 173 26.68 -2.41 17.66
N ARG A 174 26.70 -1.60 18.74
CA ARG A 174 26.52 -2.03 20.13
C ARG A 174 25.25 -2.87 20.35
N VAL A 175 24.16 -2.58 19.64
CA VAL A 175 22.90 -3.33 19.78
C VAL A 175 23.01 -4.70 19.11
N MET A 176 23.66 -4.79 17.95
CA MET A 176 23.96 -6.08 17.31
C MET A 176 24.92 -6.92 18.16
N ASP A 177 26.01 -6.31 18.65
CA ASP A 177 27.06 -7.00 19.40
C ASP A 177 26.53 -7.64 20.68
N GLN A 178 25.63 -6.96 21.42
CA GLN A 178 25.08 -7.42 22.71
C GLN A 178 23.95 -8.45 22.61
N HIS A 179 23.58 -8.94 21.41
CA HIS A 179 22.60 -10.01 21.23
C HIS A 179 23.15 -11.18 20.41
N LYS A 180 22.65 -12.38 20.68
CA LYS A 180 23.00 -13.63 19.99
C LYS A 180 22.10 -13.85 18.76
N LEU A 181 22.05 -12.84 17.88
CA LEU A 181 21.24 -12.82 16.66
C LEU A 181 22.13 -12.62 15.43
N THR A 182 21.86 -13.38 14.36
CA THR A 182 22.50 -13.17 13.06
C THR A 182 21.96 -11.91 12.38
N ARG A 183 22.63 -11.47 11.30
CA ARG A 183 22.16 -10.34 10.49
C ARG A 183 20.75 -10.60 9.93
N ASP A 184 20.51 -11.80 9.41
CA ASP A 184 19.22 -12.17 8.82
C ASP A 184 18.10 -12.16 9.88
N GLN A 185 18.38 -12.64 11.10
CA GLN A 185 17.43 -12.60 12.22
C GLN A 185 17.11 -11.16 12.68
N TRP A 186 18.02 -10.21 12.50
CA TRP A 186 17.72 -8.79 12.69
C TRP A 186 16.83 -8.23 11.58
N GLU A 187 17.05 -8.63 10.32
CA GLU A 187 16.19 -8.22 9.20
C GLU A 187 14.78 -8.79 9.30
N ASP A 188 14.61 -10.06 9.68
CA ASP A 188 13.31 -10.68 9.93
C ASP A 188 12.52 -9.94 11.02
N ARG A 189 13.16 -9.65 12.16
CA ARG A 189 12.55 -8.90 13.27
C ARG A 189 12.15 -7.49 12.83
N ILE A 190 13.03 -6.76 12.14
CA ILE A 190 12.72 -5.41 11.67
C ILE A 190 11.66 -5.43 10.55
N GLN A 191 11.58 -6.50 9.74
CA GLN A 191 10.52 -6.70 8.76
C GLN A 191 9.15 -6.87 9.43
N VAL A 192 9.05 -7.65 10.51
CA VAL A 192 7.78 -7.80 11.27
C VAL A 192 7.31 -6.44 11.77
N TRP A 193 8.18 -5.66 12.41
CA TRP A 193 7.85 -4.32 12.87
C TRP A 193 7.62 -3.30 11.75
N HIS A 194 8.20 -3.49 10.57
CA HIS A 194 7.90 -2.71 9.37
C HIS A 194 6.47 -2.99 8.84
N ALA A 195 6.01 -4.24 8.88
CA ALA A 195 4.66 -4.60 8.45
C ALA A 195 3.56 -3.98 9.33
N GLU A 196 3.84 -3.75 10.62
CA GLU A 196 2.96 -3.02 11.55
C GLU A 196 2.72 -1.55 11.15
N HIS A 197 3.64 -0.93 10.40
CA HIS A 197 3.50 0.47 9.96
C HIS A 197 2.72 0.63 8.65
N ARG A 198 2.15 -0.45 8.11
CA ARG A 198 1.38 -0.43 6.87
C ARG A 198 0.27 0.63 6.91
N GLY A 199 0.21 1.44 5.87
CA GLY A 199 -0.68 2.59 5.73
C GLY A 199 -0.09 3.91 6.27
N MET A 200 1.12 3.92 6.83
CA MET A 200 1.78 5.15 7.30
C MET A 200 2.50 5.87 6.15
N LEU A 201 2.27 7.18 6.00
CA LEU A 201 3.02 8.00 5.04
C LEU A 201 4.52 8.08 5.43
N LYS A 202 5.41 8.20 4.44
CA LYS A 202 6.86 8.29 4.68
C LYS A 202 7.22 9.46 5.59
N ASP A 203 6.60 10.62 5.37
CA ASP A 203 6.80 11.83 6.17
C ASP A 203 6.31 11.63 7.61
N SER A 204 5.16 10.95 7.80
CA SER A 204 4.68 10.56 9.14
C SER A 204 5.62 9.56 9.83
N ALA A 205 6.21 8.60 9.11
CA ALA A 205 7.18 7.66 9.68
C ALA A 205 8.49 8.37 10.11
N MET A 206 8.91 9.40 9.38
CA MET A 206 10.02 10.28 9.79
C MET A 206 9.68 11.08 11.05
N LEU A 207 8.44 11.56 11.18
CA LEU A 207 7.98 12.30 12.36
C LEU A 207 7.81 11.40 13.60
N GLU A 208 7.23 10.21 13.48
CA GLU A 208 7.11 9.25 14.59
C GLU A 208 8.50 8.75 15.05
N TYR A 209 9.44 8.53 14.12
CA TYR A 209 10.86 8.30 14.46
C TYR A 209 11.41 9.44 15.34
N LEU A 210 11.18 10.69 14.94
CA LEU A 210 11.66 11.86 15.67
C LEU A 210 10.98 12.04 17.04
N LYS A 211 9.68 11.73 17.17
CA LYS A 211 8.94 11.78 18.45
C LYS A 211 9.50 10.80 19.48
N ILE A 212 9.86 9.59 19.04
CA ILE A 212 10.48 8.58 19.89
C ILE A 212 11.94 8.96 20.19
N ALA A 213 12.66 9.48 19.20
CA ALA A 213 14.06 9.85 19.37
C ALA A 213 14.29 11.10 20.26
N GLN A 214 13.36 12.06 20.32
CA GLN A 214 13.51 13.26 21.16
C GLN A 214 13.57 12.97 22.66
N ASP A 215 12.99 11.85 23.08
CA ASP A 215 12.93 11.41 24.48
C ASP A 215 14.23 10.74 24.96
N LEU A 216 15.13 10.35 24.05
CA LEU A 216 16.43 9.78 24.39
C LEU A 216 17.27 10.78 25.20
N GLU A 217 17.96 10.30 26.23
CA GLU A 217 18.62 11.14 27.24
C GLU A 217 19.72 12.02 26.64
N MET A 218 20.35 11.58 25.55
CA MET A 218 21.41 12.32 24.82
C MET A 218 20.89 13.17 23.65
N TYR A 219 19.60 13.06 23.26
CA TYR A 219 19.07 13.79 22.11
C TYR A 219 19.12 15.31 22.30
N GLY A 220 19.65 16.02 21.29
CA GLY A 220 19.69 17.47 21.19
C GLY A 220 20.83 18.15 21.98
N ILE A 221 21.56 17.42 22.81
CA ILE A 221 22.50 17.98 23.78
C ILE A 221 23.90 18.14 23.19
N ASN A 222 24.43 19.36 23.25
CA ASN A 222 25.85 19.63 22.98
C ASN A 222 26.65 19.51 24.29
N TYR A 223 27.44 18.44 24.44
CA TYR A 223 28.30 18.20 25.60
C TYR A 223 29.64 18.94 25.51
N PHE A 224 30.07 19.56 26.61
CA PHE A 224 31.37 20.24 26.76
C PHE A 224 32.06 19.87 28.06
N GLU A 225 33.38 19.67 28.01
CA GLU A 225 34.19 19.46 29.20
C GLU A 225 34.38 20.78 29.96
N ILE A 226 33.99 20.80 31.23
CA ILE A 226 34.11 21.95 32.13
C ILE A 226 34.64 21.53 33.50
N LYS A 227 35.07 22.52 34.29
CA LYS A 227 35.37 22.37 35.71
C LYS A 227 34.63 23.41 36.55
N ASN A 228 34.25 23.05 37.79
CA ASN A 228 33.79 23.98 38.82
C ASN A 228 34.98 24.73 39.48
N LYS A 229 34.77 25.51 40.55
CA LYS A 229 35.87 26.26 41.22
C LYS A 229 36.88 25.35 41.94
N LYS A 230 36.46 24.16 42.40
CA LYS A 230 37.36 23.15 43.00
C LYS A 230 38.24 22.44 41.96
N GLY A 231 37.79 22.41 40.71
CA GLY A 231 38.47 21.73 39.62
C GLY A 231 37.93 20.34 39.28
N THR A 232 36.77 19.92 39.84
CA THR A 232 36.09 18.66 39.48
C THR A 232 35.80 18.62 37.99
N ASP A 233 36.13 17.51 37.31
CA ASP A 233 35.82 17.31 35.89
C ASP A 233 34.33 16.96 35.70
N LEU A 234 33.62 17.78 34.93
CA LEU A 234 32.18 17.67 34.70
C LEU A 234 31.86 17.85 33.21
N TRP A 235 30.65 17.47 32.79
CA TRP A 235 30.09 17.87 31.50
C TRP A 235 29.04 18.96 31.66
N LEU A 236 29.10 19.96 30.80
CA LEU A 236 28.00 20.88 30.51
C LEU A 236 27.26 20.37 29.27
N GLY A 237 25.98 20.05 29.40
CA GLY A 237 25.06 19.91 28.28
C GLY A 237 24.38 21.24 27.98
N VAL A 238 24.35 21.62 26.70
CA VAL A 238 23.59 22.77 26.18
C VAL A 238 22.54 22.24 25.20
N ASP A 239 21.25 22.48 25.46
CA ASP A 239 20.14 22.01 24.63
C ASP A 239 19.03 23.09 24.47
N ALA A 240 17.90 22.71 23.85
CA ALA A 240 16.77 23.60 23.62
C ALA A 240 15.96 23.94 24.90
N LEU A 241 16.12 23.18 25.98
CA LEU A 241 15.36 23.26 27.23
C LEU A 241 16.15 23.96 28.35
N GLY A 242 17.48 24.06 28.24
CA GLY A 242 18.33 24.79 29.19
C GLY A 242 19.81 24.38 29.17
N LEU A 243 20.39 24.43 30.37
CA LEU A 243 21.74 23.98 30.69
C LEU A 243 21.66 22.87 31.74
N ASN A 244 22.35 21.76 31.50
CA ASN A 244 22.37 20.60 32.40
C ASN A 244 23.82 20.24 32.75
N ILE A 245 24.07 19.85 34.00
CA ILE A 245 25.39 19.41 34.49
C ILE A 245 25.40 17.92 34.74
N TYR A 246 26.48 17.24 34.35
CA TYR A 246 26.67 15.81 34.51
C TYR A 246 28.04 15.49 35.12
N GLU A 247 28.12 14.37 35.85
CA GLU A 247 29.38 13.77 36.31
C GLU A 247 30.21 13.27 35.13
N LYS A 248 31.52 13.07 35.31
CA LYS A 248 32.44 12.81 34.17
C LYS A 248 32.12 11.51 33.41
N ASP A 249 31.60 10.54 34.13
CA ASP A 249 31.34 9.16 33.74
C ASP A 249 29.86 8.87 33.38
N ASP A 250 28.92 9.77 33.67
CA ASP A 250 27.51 9.62 33.32
C ASP A 250 27.08 10.75 32.36
N LYS A 251 26.63 10.41 31.15
CA LYS A 251 26.07 11.37 30.18
C LYS A 251 24.56 11.25 29.97
N LEU A 252 23.91 10.26 30.58
CA LEU A 252 22.49 10.03 30.46
C LEU A 252 21.74 10.77 31.58
N THR A 253 22.26 10.71 32.81
CA THR A 253 21.64 11.33 33.97
C THR A 253 22.32 12.65 34.33
N PRO A 254 21.76 13.81 33.94
CA PRO A 254 22.17 15.08 34.53
C PRO A 254 21.85 15.09 36.04
N LYS A 255 22.60 15.88 36.80
CA LYS A 255 22.41 16.03 38.26
C LYS A 255 21.85 17.40 38.67
N ILE A 256 22.15 18.44 37.89
CA ILE A 256 21.75 19.83 38.15
C ILE A 256 21.28 20.46 36.84
N GLY A 257 20.16 21.20 36.86
CA GLY A 257 19.61 21.86 35.67
C GLY A 257 19.23 23.33 35.90
N PHE A 258 19.43 24.14 34.86
CA PHE A 258 19.00 25.53 34.80
C PHE A 258 18.19 25.74 33.51
N PRO A 259 16.87 26.02 33.58
CA PRO A 259 16.07 26.35 32.40
C PRO A 259 16.51 27.69 31.81
N TRP A 260 16.26 27.92 30.51
CA TRP A 260 16.57 29.20 29.88
C TRP A 260 15.82 30.38 30.53
N SER A 261 14.62 30.15 31.09
CA SER A 261 13.84 31.12 31.89
C SER A 261 14.49 31.56 33.20
N GLU A 262 15.57 30.93 33.67
CA GLU A 262 16.34 31.39 34.84
C GLU A 262 17.59 32.21 34.46
N ILE A 263 17.92 32.36 33.17
CA ILE A 263 19.20 32.92 32.72
C ILE A 263 19.03 34.34 32.13
N ARG A 264 19.80 35.30 32.66
CA ARG A 264 19.74 36.73 32.30
C ARG A 264 20.79 37.15 31.27
N ASN A 265 22.02 36.66 31.45
CA ASN A 265 23.16 37.09 30.64
C ASN A 265 24.26 36.02 30.66
N ILE A 266 24.92 35.83 29.53
CA ILE A 266 26.00 34.86 29.37
C ILE A 266 27.23 35.55 28.79
N SER A 267 28.38 35.41 29.46
CA SER A 267 29.65 35.91 28.96
C SER A 267 30.82 35.00 29.37
N PHE A 268 32.00 35.24 28.80
CA PHE A 268 33.23 34.55 29.19
C PHE A 268 34.44 35.47 29.06
N ASN A 269 35.49 35.18 29.81
CA ASN A 269 36.81 35.79 29.67
C ASN A 269 37.88 34.69 29.77
N ASP A 270 38.73 34.59 28.74
CA ASP A 270 39.62 33.45 28.47
C ASP A 270 38.93 32.08 28.70
N LYS A 271 39.27 31.38 29.78
CA LYS A 271 38.73 30.07 30.20
C LYS A 271 37.49 30.18 31.10
N LYS A 272 37.34 31.28 31.85
CA LYS A 272 36.23 31.48 32.80
C LYS A 272 34.95 31.85 32.07
N PHE A 273 33.92 31.04 32.23
CA PHE A 273 32.56 31.30 31.76
C PHE A 273 31.72 31.81 32.94
N VAL A 274 30.79 32.74 32.66
CA VAL A 274 29.96 33.40 33.68
C VAL A 274 28.53 33.50 33.16
N ILE A 275 27.60 32.93 33.91
CA ILE A 275 26.17 32.97 33.63
C ILE A 275 25.48 33.68 34.79
N LYS A 276 24.83 34.80 34.48
CA LYS A 276 24.10 35.59 35.47
C LYS A 276 22.64 35.11 35.49
N PRO A 277 22.08 34.77 36.67
CA PRO A 277 20.68 34.39 36.77
C PRO A 277 19.72 35.60 36.65
N ILE A 278 18.44 35.32 36.43
CA ILE A 278 17.37 36.33 36.52
C ILE A 278 17.13 36.72 37.99
N ASP A 279 17.19 35.79 38.95
CA ASP A 279 17.17 36.15 40.37
C ASP A 279 18.45 36.92 40.75
N LYS A 280 18.29 38.20 41.10
CA LYS A 280 19.38 39.08 41.53
C LYS A 280 19.96 38.71 42.91
N LYS A 281 19.32 37.80 43.66
CA LYS A 281 19.81 37.28 44.95
C LYS A 281 20.65 36.00 44.80
N ALA A 282 20.52 35.30 43.68
CA ALA A 282 21.35 34.14 43.37
C ALA A 282 22.76 34.58 42.91
N PRO A 283 23.82 33.81 43.23
CA PRO A 283 25.17 34.09 42.76
C PRO A 283 25.30 33.90 41.24
N ASP A 284 26.35 34.48 40.63
CA ASP A 284 26.75 34.14 39.27
C ASP A 284 27.15 32.65 39.20
N PHE A 285 26.54 31.89 38.28
CA PHE A 285 26.98 30.52 37.94
C PHE A 285 28.28 30.62 37.13
N VAL A 286 29.35 29.94 37.58
CA VAL A 286 30.70 30.12 37.05
C VAL A 286 31.37 28.76 36.85
N PHE A 287 31.86 28.50 35.64
CA PHE A 287 32.64 27.32 35.33
C PHE A 287 33.84 27.66 34.44
N TYR A 288 34.73 26.69 34.23
CA TYR A 288 35.96 26.86 33.48
C TYR A 288 36.04 25.83 32.35
N ALA A 289 36.15 26.28 31.10
CA ALA A 289 36.40 25.39 29.96
C ALA A 289 37.89 25.46 29.54
N PRO A 290 38.49 24.36 29.04
CA PRO A 290 39.95 24.30 28.87
C PRO A 290 40.51 25.17 27.73
N ARG A 291 39.67 25.66 26.80
CA ARG A 291 40.12 26.41 25.60
C ARG A 291 39.14 27.53 25.22
N LEU A 292 39.63 28.74 24.96
CA LEU A 292 38.86 29.92 24.50
C LEU A 292 37.87 29.63 23.35
N ARG A 293 38.23 28.76 22.41
CA ARG A 293 37.36 28.36 21.28
C ARG A 293 36.11 27.59 21.71
N ILE A 294 36.20 26.84 22.82
CA ILE A 294 35.09 26.07 23.38
C ILE A 294 34.10 27.06 23.99
N ASN A 295 34.58 28.03 24.78
CA ASN A 295 33.75 29.13 25.28
C ASN A 295 33.05 29.91 24.15
N LYS A 296 33.74 30.16 23.02
CA LYS A 296 33.10 30.72 21.81
C LYS A 296 31.99 29.84 21.22
N ARG A 297 32.14 28.51 21.19
CA ARG A 297 31.09 27.57 20.75
C ARG A 297 29.93 27.47 21.76
N ILE A 298 30.22 27.40 23.06
CA ILE A 298 29.22 27.38 24.13
C ILE A 298 28.35 28.65 24.04
N LEU A 299 28.96 29.85 24.06
CA LEU A 299 28.21 31.11 23.96
C LEU A 299 27.29 31.13 22.72
N GLN A 300 27.79 30.72 21.55
CA GLN A 300 27.03 30.70 20.30
C GLN A 300 25.91 29.64 20.23
N LEU A 301 25.94 28.64 21.12
CA LEU A 301 24.85 27.68 21.29
C LEU A 301 23.87 28.14 22.36
N CYS A 302 24.33 28.68 23.48
CA CYS A 302 23.46 29.22 24.51
C CYS A 302 22.64 30.41 24.00
N MET A 303 23.25 31.33 23.24
CA MET A 303 22.56 32.45 22.61
C MET A 303 21.40 31.98 21.74
N GLY A 304 21.65 31.09 20.77
CA GLY A 304 20.61 30.67 19.81
C GLY A 304 19.56 29.73 20.40
N ASN A 305 19.92 28.85 21.35
CA ASN A 305 18.90 28.07 22.07
C ASN A 305 18.01 28.95 22.93
N HIS A 306 18.56 29.94 23.64
CA HIS A 306 17.77 30.92 24.39
C HIS A 306 16.90 31.79 23.48
N GLU A 307 17.40 32.24 22.33
CA GLU A 307 16.65 33.01 21.34
C GLU A 307 15.44 32.22 20.82
N LEU A 308 15.63 30.94 20.49
CA LEU A 308 14.53 30.04 20.08
C LEU A 308 13.56 29.74 21.24
N TYR A 309 14.06 29.49 22.44
CA TYR A 309 13.25 29.29 23.66
C TYR A 309 12.34 30.50 23.96
N MET A 310 12.86 31.72 23.77
CA MET A 310 12.08 32.96 23.89
C MET A 310 11.12 33.19 22.72
N ARG A 311 11.45 32.73 21.50
CA ARG A 311 10.55 32.78 20.34
C ARG A 311 9.32 31.87 20.55
N ARG A 312 9.50 30.68 21.11
CA ARG A 312 8.41 29.71 21.39
C ARG A 312 7.43 30.17 22.47
N ARG A 313 7.88 31.03 23.39
CA ARG A 313 7.05 31.59 24.48
C ARG A 313 6.37 32.92 24.09
N LYS A 314 6.39 33.24 22.80
CA LYS A 314 5.68 34.35 22.16
C LYS A 314 4.78 33.79 21.06
N PRO A 315 3.67 34.44 20.69
CA PRO A 315 2.81 33.97 19.60
C PRO A 315 3.58 33.80 18.28
N ASP A 316 3.24 32.77 17.50
CA ASP A 316 3.82 32.52 16.18
C ASP A 316 3.77 33.80 15.32
N THR A 317 4.88 34.14 14.64
CA THR A 317 4.89 35.26 13.68
C THR A 317 3.98 34.98 12.49
N ILE A 318 3.50 36.03 11.81
CA ILE A 318 2.60 35.89 10.65
C ILE A 318 3.17 34.90 9.60
N GLU A 319 4.48 34.94 9.35
CA GLU A 319 5.14 33.98 8.47
C GLU A 319 5.03 32.53 8.97
N VAL A 320 5.27 32.27 10.27
CA VAL A 320 5.14 30.92 10.85
C VAL A 320 3.69 30.45 10.82
N GLN A 321 2.72 31.34 11.06
CA GLN A 321 1.30 31.02 10.93
C GLN A 321 0.93 30.66 9.50
N GLN A 322 1.45 31.39 8.50
CA GLN A 322 1.28 31.09 7.08
C GLN A 322 1.94 29.76 6.70
N MET A 323 3.17 29.50 7.14
CA MET A 323 3.86 28.21 6.91
C MET A 323 3.08 27.03 7.54
N LYS A 324 2.60 27.19 8.77
CA LYS A 324 1.76 26.17 9.44
C LYS A 324 0.39 26.01 8.75
N ALA A 325 -0.18 27.05 8.16
CA ALA A 325 -1.40 26.95 7.35
C ALA A 325 -1.14 26.17 6.05
N GLN A 326 -0.15 26.60 5.26
CA GLN A 326 0.28 25.96 4.03
C GLN A 326 0.60 24.47 4.23
N ALA A 327 1.43 24.12 5.22
CA ALA A 327 1.79 22.72 5.49
C ALA A 327 0.58 21.85 5.92
N ARG A 328 -0.42 22.43 6.61
CA ARG A 328 -1.68 21.71 6.91
C ARG A 328 -2.53 21.50 5.67
N GLU A 329 -2.59 22.49 4.78
CA GLU A 329 -3.32 22.42 3.51
C GLU A 329 -2.70 21.39 2.56
N GLU A 330 -1.38 21.47 2.34
CA GLU A 330 -0.60 20.49 1.56
C GLU A 330 -0.76 19.05 2.12
N LYS A 331 -0.69 18.88 3.45
CA LYS A 331 -0.88 17.58 4.11
C LYS A 331 -2.32 17.06 3.98
N HIS A 332 -3.32 17.95 4.05
CA HIS A 332 -4.72 17.58 3.83
C HIS A 332 -4.97 17.17 2.38
N GLN A 333 -4.41 17.91 1.41
CA GLN A 333 -4.52 17.61 -0.01
C GLN A 333 -3.87 16.26 -0.35
N LYS A 334 -2.64 15.99 0.14
CA LYS A 334 -1.99 14.67 0.04
C LYS A 334 -2.85 13.54 0.62
N GLN A 335 -3.56 13.81 1.72
CA GLN A 335 -4.46 12.83 2.35
C GLN A 335 -5.72 12.57 1.52
N LEU A 336 -6.33 13.60 0.94
CA LEU A 336 -7.49 13.49 0.05
C LEU A 336 -7.13 12.76 -1.25
N GLU A 337 -6.03 13.12 -1.90
CA GLU A 337 -5.51 12.45 -3.09
C GLU A 337 -5.28 10.95 -2.83
N ARG A 338 -4.65 10.61 -1.69
CA ARG A 338 -4.47 9.22 -1.29
C ARG A 338 -5.78 8.50 -1.02
N GLN A 339 -6.77 9.13 -0.38
CA GLN A 339 -8.10 8.52 -0.16
C GLN A 339 -8.82 8.25 -1.49
N GLN A 340 -8.70 9.14 -2.48
CA GLN A 340 -9.21 8.92 -3.83
C GLN A 340 -8.48 7.74 -4.50
N LEU A 341 -7.14 7.68 -4.43
CA LEU A 341 -6.34 6.59 -4.98
C LEU A 341 -6.64 5.24 -4.33
N GLU A 342 -6.84 5.17 -3.01
CA GLU A 342 -7.23 3.94 -2.32
C GLU A 342 -8.67 3.51 -2.66
N THR A 343 -9.59 4.46 -2.86
CA THR A 343 -10.97 4.18 -3.29
C THR A 343 -10.99 3.65 -4.73
N GLU A 344 -10.21 4.25 -5.62
CA GLU A 344 -10.07 3.81 -7.02
C GLU A 344 -9.35 2.45 -7.13
N LYS A 345 -8.34 2.17 -6.29
CA LYS A 345 -7.75 0.83 -6.17
C LYS A 345 -8.80 -0.21 -5.76
N LYS A 346 -9.57 0.06 -4.70
CA LYS A 346 -10.66 -0.84 -4.24
C LYS A 346 -11.70 -1.07 -5.34
N ARG A 347 -12.08 -0.03 -6.10
CA ARG A 347 -12.99 -0.15 -7.26
C ARG A 347 -12.40 -1.05 -8.36
N ARG A 348 -11.11 -0.93 -8.67
CA ARG A 348 -10.44 -1.80 -9.65
C ARG A 348 -10.39 -3.24 -9.17
N GLU A 349 -10.05 -3.46 -7.90
CA GLU A 349 -10.08 -4.80 -7.29
C GLU A 349 -11.48 -5.45 -7.32
N THR A 350 -12.57 -4.69 -7.12
CA THR A 350 -13.93 -5.26 -7.24
C THR A 350 -14.28 -5.59 -8.69
N VAL A 351 -14.02 -4.69 -9.64
CA VAL A 351 -14.26 -4.93 -11.07
C VAL A 351 -13.43 -6.09 -11.62
N GLU A 352 -12.20 -6.28 -11.12
CA GLU A 352 -11.35 -7.42 -11.48
C GLU A 352 -11.91 -8.75 -10.96
N ARG A 353 -12.39 -8.79 -9.71
CA ARG A 353 -13.06 -9.98 -9.14
C ARG A 353 -14.39 -10.30 -9.84
N GLU A 354 -15.19 -9.29 -10.14
CA GLU A 354 -16.45 -9.43 -10.91
C GLU A 354 -16.16 -9.97 -12.33
N LYS A 355 -15.10 -9.48 -12.97
CA LYS A 355 -14.62 -9.99 -14.27
C LYS A 355 -14.13 -11.43 -14.18
N GLU A 356 -13.38 -11.81 -13.15
CA GLU A 356 -13.00 -13.21 -12.92
C GLU A 356 -14.21 -14.10 -12.72
N GLN A 357 -15.21 -13.66 -11.95
CA GLN A 357 -16.44 -14.42 -11.74
C GLN A 357 -17.21 -14.60 -13.05
N MET A 358 -17.43 -13.53 -13.82
CA MET A 358 -18.09 -13.61 -15.13
C MET A 358 -17.32 -14.50 -16.13
N LEU A 359 -15.99 -14.57 -16.06
CA LEU A 359 -15.21 -15.48 -16.89
C LEU A 359 -15.45 -16.96 -16.51
N ARG A 360 -15.48 -17.28 -15.22
CA ARG A 360 -15.81 -18.65 -14.73
C ARG A 360 -17.24 -19.05 -15.08
N GLU A 361 -18.21 -18.15 -14.89
CA GLU A 361 -19.61 -18.37 -15.25
C GLU A 361 -19.77 -18.56 -16.77
N LYS A 362 -19.03 -17.82 -17.60
CA LYS A 362 -18.96 -18.01 -19.05
C LYS A 362 -18.36 -19.37 -19.43
N GLU A 363 -17.31 -19.81 -18.75
CA GLU A 363 -16.69 -21.14 -18.99
C GLU A 363 -17.67 -22.27 -18.64
N GLU A 364 -18.37 -22.19 -17.50
CA GLU A 364 -19.45 -23.12 -17.17
C GLU A 364 -20.58 -23.12 -18.21
N LEU A 365 -21.01 -21.94 -18.69
CA LEU A 365 -22.04 -21.84 -19.72
C LEU A 365 -21.59 -22.44 -21.06
N MET A 366 -20.32 -22.27 -21.47
CA MET A 366 -19.78 -22.93 -22.67
C MET A 366 -19.76 -24.46 -22.51
N LEU A 367 -19.37 -24.98 -21.35
CA LEU A 367 -19.37 -26.43 -21.09
C LEU A 367 -20.81 -27.00 -21.14
N ARG A 368 -21.79 -26.29 -20.57
CA ARG A 368 -23.21 -26.67 -20.66
C ARG A 368 -23.73 -26.62 -22.10
N LEU A 369 -23.36 -25.60 -22.88
CA LEU A 369 -23.72 -25.50 -24.31
C LEU A 369 -23.14 -26.65 -25.13
N GLN A 370 -21.89 -27.06 -24.89
CA GLN A 370 -21.27 -28.20 -25.56
C GLN A 370 -21.96 -29.54 -25.20
N ASP A 371 -22.39 -29.71 -23.95
CA ASP A 371 -23.19 -30.88 -23.54
C ASP A 371 -24.57 -30.89 -24.21
N TYR A 372 -25.25 -29.75 -24.30
CA TYR A 372 -26.50 -29.62 -25.08
C TYR A 372 -26.29 -29.89 -26.57
N GLU A 373 -25.25 -29.34 -27.20
CA GLU A 373 -24.92 -29.59 -28.61
C GLU A 373 -24.65 -31.07 -28.86
N GLN A 374 -23.88 -31.73 -28.00
CA GLN A 374 -23.66 -33.18 -28.08
C GLN A 374 -24.96 -33.99 -27.89
N LYS A 375 -25.86 -33.59 -26.99
CA LYS A 375 -27.14 -34.26 -26.77
C LYS A 375 -28.06 -34.11 -27.98
N THR A 376 -28.20 -32.90 -28.52
CA THR A 376 -28.96 -32.65 -29.75
C THR A 376 -28.39 -33.47 -30.91
N ARG A 377 -27.08 -33.44 -31.13
CA ARG A 377 -26.42 -34.18 -32.22
C ARG A 377 -26.51 -35.71 -32.07
N ARG A 378 -26.60 -36.23 -30.84
CA ARG A 378 -26.92 -37.65 -30.59
C ARG A 378 -28.38 -37.95 -30.93
N ALA A 379 -29.32 -37.13 -30.49
CA ALA A 379 -30.74 -37.29 -30.77
C ALA A 379 -31.07 -37.16 -32.27
N GLU A 380 -30.44 -36.22 -32.99
CA GLU A 380 -30.51 -36.10 -34.46
C GLU A 380 -30.00 -37.36 -35.15
N LYS A 381 -28.87 -37.92 -34.68
CA LYS A 381 -28.36 -39.17 -35.22
C LYS A 381 -29.30 -40.34 -34.93
N GLU A 382 -29.79 -40.49 -33.70
CA GLU A 382 -30.73 -41.54 -33.32
C GLU A 382 -32.03 -41.45 -34.11
N LEU A 383 -32.55 -40.24 -34.36
CA LEU A 383 -33.70 -39.98 -35.21
C LEU A 383 -33.43 -40.36 -36.67
N ASN A 384 -32.27 -39.99 -37.22
CA ASN A 384 -31.90 -40.40 -38.58
C ASN A 384 -31.72 -41.93 -38.68
N ASP A 385 -31.08 -42.57 -37.69
CA ASP A 385 -30.93 -44.02 -37.60
C ASP A 385 -32.29 -44.72 -37.41
N GLN A 386 -33.31 -44.05 -36.84
CA GLN A 386 -34.70 -44.53 -36.81
C GLN A 386 -35.40 -44.37 -38.17
N ILE A 387 -35.24 -43.22 -38.84
CA ILE A 387 -35.80 -42.97 -40.18
C ILE A 387 -35.25 -43.98 -41.20
N GLN A 388 -33.95 -44.26 -41.18
CA GLN A 388 -33.34 -45.28 -42.05
C GLN A 388 -33.91 -46.69 -41.78
N ARG A 389 -34.12 -47.06 -40.50
CA ARG A 389 -34.76 -48.34 -40.13
C ARG A 389 -36.23 -48.39 -40.53
N ALA A 390 -36.97 -47.29 -40.44
CA ALA A 390 -38.35 -47.21 -40.89
C ALA A 390 -38.47 -47.39 -42.42
N LEU A 391 -37.57 -46.76 -43.19
CA LEU A 391 -37.49 -46.92 -44.64
C LEU A 391 -37.13 -48.36 -45.05
N GLN A 392 -36.19 -49.00 -44.33
CA GLN A 392 -35.85 -50.42 -44.55
C GLN A 392 -37.05 -51.34 -44.29
N LEU A 393 -37.75 -51.14 -43.17
CA LEU A 393 -38.97 -51.91 -42.84
C LEU A 393 -40.12 -51.65 -43.82
N GLU A 394 -40.25 -50.44 -44.38
CA GLU A 394 -41.25 -50.16 -45.42
C GLU A 394 -40.93 -50.88 -46.74
N ASP A 395 -39.64 -50.93 -47.13
CA ASP A 395 -39.19 -51.64 -48.33
C ASP A 395 -39.32 -53.18 -48.17
N GLU A 396 -38.96 -53.73 -47.01
CA GLU A 396 -39.22 -55.12 -46.66
C GLU A 396 -40.72 -55.44 -46.67
N ARG A 397 -41.56 -54.55 -46.11
CA ARG A 397 -43.03 -54.72 -46.13
C ARG A 397 -43.59 -54.68 -47.55
N LYS A 398 -43.06 -53.84 -48.44
CA LYS A 398 -43.46 -53.79 -49.86
C LYS A 398 -43.13 -55.08 -50.57
N ARG A 399 -41.89 -55.56 -50.47
CA ARG A 399 -41.47 -56.86 -51.05
C ARG A 399 -42.31 -58.02 -50.54
N ALA A 400 -42.59 -58.07 -49.24
CA ALA A 400 -43.45 -59.09 -48.64
C ALA A 400 -44.92 -58.98 -49.09
N GLN A 401 -45.42 -57.78 -49.33
CA GLN A 401 -46.77 -57.55 -49.86
C GLN A 401 -46.85 -57.94 -51.35
N GLU A 402 -45.87 -57.58 -52.17
CA GLU A 402 -45.76 -58.00 -53.58
C GLU A 402 -45.67 -59.53 -53.71
N GLU A 403 -44.94 -60.20 -52.82
CA GLU A 403 -44.88 -61.66 -52.76
C GLU A 403 -46.21 -62.29 -52.30
N ALA A 404 -46.90 -61.69 -51.33
CA ALA A 404 -48.23 -62.14 -50.92
C ALA A 404 -49.30 -61.97 -52.02
N GLU A 405 -49.27 -60.84 -52.74
CA GLU A 405 -50.15 -60.57 -53.88
C GLU A 405 -49.88 -61.53 -55.05
N ARG A 406 -48.61 -61.91 -55.29
CA ARG A 406 -48.22 -62.97 -56.24
C ARG A 406 -48.81 -64.33 -55.84
N LEU A 407 -48.63 -64.73 -54.59
CA LEU A 407 -49.12 -66.02 -54.07
C LEU A 407 -50.67 -66.09 -54.05
N GLU A 408 -51.36 -64.99 -53.80
CA GLU A 408 -52.83 -64.94 -53.88
C GLU A 408 -53.32 -64.99 -55.34
N ALA A 409 -52.60 -64.37 -56.29
CA ALA A 409 -52.89 -64.49 -57.71
C ALA A 409 -52.75 -65.95 -58.20
N ASP A 410 -51.69 -66.65 -57.79
CA ASP A 410 -51.50 -68.09 -58.03
C ASP A 410 -52.63 -68.92 -57.41
N ARG A 411 -53.07 -68.60 -56.18
CA ARG A 411 -54.20 -69.26 -55.50
C ARG A 411 -55.52 -69.09 -56.24
N VAL A 412 -55.82 -67.87 -56.71
CA VAL A 412 -57.02 -67.55 -57.49
C VAL A 412 -57.00 -68.23 -58.86
N ALA A 413 -55.84 -68.33 -59.51
CA ALA A 413 -55.69 -69.08 -60.76
C ALA A 413 -55.98 -70.58 -60.57
N ALA A 414 -55.43 -71.18 -59.50
CA ALA A 414 -55.68 -72.58 -59.15
C ALA A 414 -57.17 -72.86 -58.82
N LEU A 415 -57.85 -71.93 -58.13
CA LEU A 415 -59.28 -72.05 -57.83
C LEU A 415 -60.14 -72.01 -59.10
N ARG A 416 -59.87 -71.11 -60.05
CA ARG A 416 -60.59 -71.06 -61.34
C ARG A 416 -60.39 -72.33 -62.17
N ALA A 417 -59.17 -72.86 -62.21
CA ALA A 417 -58.88 -74.13 -62.89
C ALA A 417 -59.65 -75.31 -62.27
N LYS A 418 -59.90 -75.30 -60.95
CA LYS A 418 -60.76 -76.27 -60.26
C LYS A 418 -62.24 -76.10 -60.64
N GLU A 419 -62.78 -74.88 -60.59
CA GLU A 419 -64.19 -74.61 -60.96
C GLU A 419 -64.49 -75.03 -62.41
N GLU A 420 -63.56 -74.79 -63.33
CA GLU A 420 -63.72 -75.12 -64.74
C GLU A 420 -63.71 -76.65 -65.00
N LEU A 421 -62.94 -77.42 -64.23
CA LEU A 421 -63.01 -78.89 -64.21
C LEU A 421 -64.33 -79.40 -63.61
N GLU A 422 -64.79 -78.82 -62.49
CA GLU A 422 -66.07 -79.21 -61.87
C GLU A 422 -67.27 -78.91 -62.79
N ARG A 423 -67.20 -77.83 -63.57
CA ARG A 423 -68.21 -77.48 -64.57
C ARG A 423 -68.27 -78.50 -65.73
N GLN A 424 -67.11 -78.93 -66.23
CA GLN A 424 -67.03 -79.96 -67.28
C GLN A 424 -67.64 -81.30 -66.80
N ALA A 425 -67.40 -81.69 -65.55
CA ALA A 425 -68.03 -82.87 -64.95
C ALA A 425 -69.55 -82.72 -64.83
N ALA A 426 -70.05 -81.54 -64.42
CA ALA A 426 -71.48 -81.29 -64.25
C ALA A 426 -72.27 -81.35 -65.57
N ASP A 427 -71.71 -80.87 -66.68
CA ASP A 427 -72.38 -80.95 -67.99
C ASP A 427 -72.33 -82.36 -68.59
N GLN A 428 -71.32 -83.18 -68.24
CA GLN A 428 -71.26 -84.59 -68.61
C GLN A 428 -72.36 -85.43 -67.92
N ILE A 429 -72.74 -85.08 -66.68
CA ILE A 429 -73.83 -85.73 -65.93
C ILE A 429 -75.19 -85.46 -66.58
N LYS A 430 -75.51 -84.21 -66.94
CA LYS A 430 -76.78 -83.84 -67.59
C LYS A 430 -77.02 -84.59 -68.90
N SER A 431 -75.96 -84.90 -69.63
CA SER A 431 -76.04 -85.71 -70.86
C SER A 431 -76.45 -87.16 -70.61
N GLN A 432 -76.25 -87.71 -69.40
CA GLN A 432 -76.77 -89.04 -69.01
C GLN A 432 -78.23 -88.96 -68.54
N GLU A 433 -78.62 -87.88 -67.85
CA GLU A 433 -79.99 -87.69 -67.35
C GLU A 433 -81.02 -87.64 -68.50
N GLN A 434 -80.67 -87.05 -69.64
CA GLN A 434 -81.56 -87.01 -70.82
C GLN A 434 -81.83 -88.40 -71.42
N LEU A 435 -80.83 -89.28 -71.46
CA LEU A 435 -80.99 -90.67 -71.91
C LEU A 435 -81.86 -91.52 -70.98
N ALA A 436 -81.89 -91.18 -69.68
CA ALA A 436 -82.78 -91.85 -68.71
C ALA A 436 -84.25 -91.44 -68.89
N ALA A 437 -84.53 -90.22 -69.37
CA ALA A 437 -85.89 -89.73 -69.56
C ALA A 437 -86.64 -90.44 -70.71
N GLU A 438 -85.99 -90.68 -71.86
CA GLU A 438 -86.61 -91.40 -72.98
C GLU A 438 -86.98 -92.85 -72.60
N LEU A 439 -86.13 -93.53 -71.82
CA LEU A 439 -86.40 -94.88 -71.31
C LEU A 439 -87.61 -94.94 -70.38
N ALA A 440 -87.86 -93.87 -69.60
CA ALA A 440 -89.04 -93.79 -68.74
C ALA A 440 -90.35 -93.68 -69.54
N GLU A 441 -90.37 -92.97 -70.67
CA GLU A 441 -91.58 -92.82 -71.51
C GLU A 441 -92.01 -94.16 -72.13
N TYR A 442 -91.06 -94.94 -72.67
CA TYR A 442 -91.35 -96.29 -73.16
C TYR A 442 -91.85 -97.22 -72.04
N THR A 443 -91.31 -97.07 -70.83
CA THR A 443 -91.71 -97.87 -69.65
C THR A 443 -93.15 -97.57 -69.23
N ALA A 444 -93.55 -96.29 -69.18
CA ALA A 444 -94.93 -95.88 -68.88
C ALA A 444 -95.95 -96.42 -69.89
N LYS A 445 -95.55 -96.55 -71.16
CA LYS A 445 -96.40 -97.09 -72.23
C LYS A 445 -96.64 -98.60 -72.12
N ILE A 446 -95.68 -99.34 -71.56
CA ILE A 446 -95.85 -100.75 -71.18
C ILE A 446 -96.77 -100.86 -69.96
N ALA A 447 -96.54 -100.03 -68.94
CA ALA A 447 -97.33 -100.03 -67.71
C ALA A 447 -98.83 -99.83 -67.96
N LEU A 448 -99.25 -98.96 -68.90
CA LEU A 448 -100.67 -98.78 -69.23
C LEU A 448 -101.33 -100.01 -69.89
N LEU A 449 -100.57 -100.82 -70.64
CA LEU A 449 -101.06 -102.09 -71.19
C LEU A 449 -101.14 -103.16 -70.10
N GLU A 450 -100.16 -103.17 -69.19
CA GLU A 450 -100.22 -104.02 -68.01
C GLU A 450 -101.31 -103.58 -67.02
N GLU A 451 -101.66 -102.30 -66.91
CA GLU A 451 -102.73 -101.81 -66.01
C GLU A 451 -104.13 -102.08 -66.58
N ALA A 452 -104.29 -102.20 -67.90
CA ALA A 452 -105.51 -102.76 -68.49
C ALA A 452 -105.70 -104.25 -68.13
N ARG A 453 -104.59 -104.98 -67.94
CA ARG A 453 -104.56 -106.32 -67.32
C ARG A 453 -104.60 -106.25 -65.79
N ARG A 454 -104.06 -105.20 -65.15
CA ARG A 454 -104.01 -105.10 -63.69
C ARG A 454 -105.31 -104.62 -63.11
N ARG A 455 -106.15 -103.84 -63.78
CA ARG A 455 -107.56 -103.64 -63.35
C ARG A 455 -108.41 -104.90 -63.55
N LYS A 456 -107.92 -105.89 -64.31
CA LYS A 456 -108.41 -107.28 -64.35
C LYS A 456 -107.78 -108.19 -63.26
N GLU A 457 -106.80 -107.70 -62.50
CA GLU A 457 -106.09 -108.36 -61.40
C GLU A 457 -106.16 -107.56 -60.06
N ASP A 458 -106.76 -106.36 -60.06
CA ASP A 458 -106.96 -105.39 -58.98
C ASP A 458 -108.46 -105.11 -58.75
N GLU A 459 -109.31 -105.87 -59.43
CA GLU A 459 -110.47 -106.52 -58.81
C GLU A 459 -110.04 -107.41 -57.58
N VAL A 460 -108.88 -107.07 -56.93
CA VAL A 460 -108.04 -107.72 -55.89
C VAL A 460 -107.05 -106.75 -54.97
N GLU A 461 -106.94 -105.32 -54.87
CA GLU A 461 -105.93 -104.39 -54.04
C GLU A 461 -106.13 -102.75 -53.65
N GLU A 462 -105.38 -101.95 -52.73
CA GLU A 462 -105.38 -100.37 -52.37
C GLU A 462 -104.30 -99.61 -51.34
N TRP A 463 -103.85 -98.24 -51.35
CA TRP A 463 -102.75 -97.46 -50.47
C TRP A 463 -102.72 -95.81 -50.13
N GLN A 464 -101.73 -95.06 -49.39
CA GLN A 464 -101.77 -93.58 -48.76
C GLN A 464 -100.57 -92.57 -48.11
N HIS A 465 -100.63 -91.14 -48.01
CA HIS A 465 -100.17 -89.90 -47.05
C HIS A 465 -98.76 -88.99 -46.79
N ARG A 466 -98.68 -87.65 -46.23
CA ARG A 466 -97.65 -86.79 -45.29
C ARG A 466 -97.09 -85.19 -45.48
N ALA A 467 -96.53 -84.28 -44.49
CA ALA A 467 -95.97 -82.75 -44.55
C ALA A 467 -95.19 -81.85 -43.32
N LYS A 468 -94.55 -80.54 -43.39
CA LYS A 468 -93.87 -79.52 -42.30
C LYS A 468 -93.32 -77.91 -42.52
N GLU A 469 -92.64 -77.03 -41.59
CA GLU A 469 -92.33 -75.43 -41.50
C GLU A 469 -91.05 -74.59 -40.72
N ALA A 470 -90.82 -73.16 -40.60
CA ALA A 470 -89.60 -72.25 -39.98
C ALA A 470 -89.57 -70.57 -39.61
N GLN A 471 -88.48 -69.75 -39.10
CA GLN A 471 -88.37 -68.20 -38.56
C GLN A 471 -87.00 -67.15 -38.46
N ASP A 472 -86.84 -65.86 -37.79
CA ASP A 472 -85.91 -64.50 -37.92
C ASP A 472 -85.29 -63.41 -36.73
N ASP A 473 -84.48 -62.20 -36.90
CA ASP A 473 -83.84 -61.05 -35.88
C ASP A 473 -82.96 -59.61 -36.27
N LEU A 474 -82.58 -58.46 -35.44
CA LEU A 474 -81.69 -57.09 -35.70
C LEU A 474 -81.32 -55.73 -34.68
N VAL A 475 -80.16 -54.84 -34.69
CA VAL A 475 -79.85 -53.20 -34.51
C VAL A 475 -78.91 -52.19 -33.45
N LYS A 476 -78.15 -50.99 -33.80
CA LYS A 476 -77.83 -49.48 -33.20
C LYS A 476 -76.48 -48.55 -32.77
N THR A 477 -75.80 -47.69 -33.67
CA THR A 477 -75.14 -46.23 -33.79
C THR A 477 -74.12 -45.27 -32.93
N LYS A 478 -73.18 -44.46 -33.59
CA LYS A 478 -72.56 -43.07 -33.27
C LYS A 478 -71.73 -42.37 -34.46
N GLU A 479 -71.57 -41.00 -34.56
CA GLU A 479 -70.81 -40.19 -35.61
C GLU A 479 -70.00 -38.89 -35.12
N GLU A 480 -69.25 -38.13 -36.00
CA GLU A 480 -68.53 -36.76 -35.94
C GLU A 480 -66.97 -36.51 -35.74
N LEU A 481 -66.40 -35.26 -35.98
CA LEU A 481 -64.99 -34.88 -36.41
C LEU A 481 -64.46 -33.40 -36.08
N HIS A 482 -63.41 -32.83 -36.79
CA HIS A 482 -62.91 -31.38 -36.95
C HIS A 482 -61.80 -30.77 -35.98
N LEU A 483 -60.95 -29.68 -36.19
CA LEU A 483 -60.29 -28.83 -37.27
C LEU A 483 -59.21 -27.78 -36.71
N VAL A 484 -58.23 -27.15 -37.48
CA VAL A 484 -57.02 -26.33 -36.96
C VAL A 484 -56.36 -25.20 -37.89
N MET A 485 -55.74 -24.08 -37.39
CA MET A 485 -54.77 -23.07 -38.05
C MET A 485 -54.05 -22.07 -37.01
N THR A 486 -53.14 -21.01 -37.12
CA THR A 486 -52.38 -20.08 -38.09
C THR A 486 -51.14 -19.33 -37.41
N ALA A 487 -50.32 -18.39 -38.04
CA ALA A 487 -49.06 -17.74 -37.44
C ALA A 487 -48.53 -16.29 -37.97
N PRO A 488 -47.23 -15.79 -37.79
CA PRO A 488 -46.65 -14.63 -36.96
C PRO A 488 -45.93 -13.43 -37.78
N PRO A 489 -44.81 -12.63 -37.48
CA PRO A 489 -43.79 -12.44 -36.37
C PRO A 489 -43.31 -10.97 -35.80
N PRO A 490 -42.11 -10.25 -36.03
CA PRO A 490 -41.23 -9.67 -34.92
C PRO A 490 -40.55 -8.18 -35.05
N PRO A 491 -39.27 -7.74 -34.66
CA PRO A 491 -38.84 -6.38 -34.11
C PRO A 491 -37.57 -5.66 -34.82
N PRO A 492 -36.49 -4.91 -34.28
CA PRO A 492 -36.05 -4.27 -32.97
C PRO A 492 -35.40 -2.77 -32.90
N PRO A 493 -34.05 -2.37 -32.77
CA PRO A 493 -33.50 -1.09 -32.11
C PRO A 493 -32.39 -0.26 -32.92
N PRO A 494 -31.28 0.48 -32.47
CA PRO A 494 -30.74 1.24 -31.26
C PRO A 494 -30.02 2.67 -31.54
N VAL A 495 -29.09 3.26 -30.70
CA VAL A 495 -27.80 4.10 -31.01
C VAL A 495 -27.26 5.27 -30.05
N TYR A 496 -25.94 5.24 -29.65
CA TYR A 496 -24.86 6.25 -29.19
C TYR A 496 -25.02 7.45 -28.15
N GLU A 497 -23.99 8.23 -27.64
CA GLU A 497 -22.63 7.96 -27.02
C GLU A 497 -21.90 9.08 -26.10
N PRO A 498 -20.84 9.92 -26.41
CA PRO A 498 -19.70 10.28 -25.45
C PRO A 498 -19.18 11.78 -25.27
N VAL A 499 -18.29 12.12 -24.27
CA VAL A 499 -17.54 13.44 -24.07
C VAL A 499 -16.32 13.46 -23.04
N SER A 500 -15.43 14.51 -22.99
CA SER A 500 -14.32 14.81 -21.98
C SER A 500 -13.81 16.32 -22.02
N TYR A 501 -12.78 16.99 -21.41
CA TYR A 501 -11.41 16.74 -20.80
C TYR A 501 -10.93 17.77 -19.65
N HIS A 502 -9.64 18.24 -19.54
CA HIS A 502 -8.86 18.67 -18.30
C HIS A 502 -7.72 19.78 -18.57
N VAL A 503 -6.83 20.42 -17.71
CA VAL A 503 -6.57 20.79 -16.25
C VAL A 503 -5.22 21.61 -15.99
N GLN A 504 -5.05 22.42 -14.89
CA GLN A 504 -3.81 22.98 -14.15
C GLN A 504 -2.83 24.09 -14.76
N GLU A 505 -1.89 24.87 -14.09
CA GLU A 505 -1.56 25.39 -12.69
C GLU A 505 -0.50 26.61 -12.66
N SER A 506 0.16 27.01 -11.52
CA SER A 506 0.89 28.34 -11.28
C SER A 506 2.31 28.37 -10.52
N PRO A 507 2.75 29.29 -9.57
CA PRO A 507 3.95 30.21 -9.78
C PRO A 507 5.02 30.60 -8.63
N LEU A 508 6.14 31.28 -9.01
CA LEU A 508 6.97 32.42 -8.41
C LEU A 508 7.90 32.45 -7.10
N GLU A 509 9.18 32.93 -7.29
CA GLU A 509 10.11 33.94 -6.63
C GLU A 509 10.84 34.00 -5.19
N GLU A 510 12.17 34.38 -5.22
CA GLU A 510 13.16 35.23 -4.40
C GLU A 510 13.40 35.34 -2.81
N GLY A 511 14.47 36.07 -2.33
CA GLY A 511 14.75 36.52 -0.88
C GLY A 511 16.20 36.47 -0.22
N ALA A 512 16.61 37.28 0.82
CA ALA A 512 18.01 37.34 1.49
C ALA A 512 18.06 37.97 2.95
N GLU A 513 19.10 38.33 3.80
CA GLU A 513 20.63 38.36 3.94
C GLU A 513 21.07 38.41 5.52
N PRO A 514 22.14 39.05 6.16
CA PRO A 514 22.71 38.70 7.54
C PRO A 514 23.14 39.76 8.63
N MET A 515 23.54 39.34 9.89
CA MET A 515 24.65 39.94 10.73
C MET A 515 25.20 39.08 11.94
N GLY A 516 25.86 39.68 12.98
CA GLY A 516 26.86 39.07 13.92
C GLY A 516 26.76 39.36 15.46
N TYR A 517 27.79 39.06 16.30
CA TYR A 517 27.57 38.55 17.69
C TYR A 517 28.25 39.21 18.93
N SER A 518 27.42 39.70 19.84
CA SER A 518 27.49 39.61 21.32
C SER A 518 26.05 39.75 21.85
N ALA A 519 25.67 39.18 23.01
CA ALA A 519 24.27 39.24 23.44
C ALA A 519 24.07 39.30 24.97
N GLU A 520 23.41 40.36 25.41
CA GLU A 520 22.46 40.27 26.52
C GLU A 520 21.26 39.42 26.06
N LEU A 521 20.65 38.67 26.97
CA LEU A 521 19.56 37.76 26.62
C LEU A 521 18.21 38.42 26.94
N CYS A 522 17.35 38.54 25.91
CA CYS A 522 16.07 39.24 26.03
C CYS A 522 15.12 38.49 26.98
N SER A 523 14.85 39.07 28.15
CA SER A 523 13.89 38.56 29.14
C SER A 523 12.52 39.24 29.07
N GLU A 524 12.24 40.04 28.03
CA GLU A 524 10.96 40.73 27.88
C GLU A 524 9.93 39.86 27.18
N GLY A 525 8.70 39.86 27.71
CA GLY A 525 7.60 39.05 27.17
C GLY A 525 7.65 37.57 27.57
N ILE A 526 8.33 37.22 28.67
CA ILE A 526 8.14 35.92 29.32
C ILE A 526 6.73 35.92 29.94
N LEU A 527 5.78 35.27 29.26
CA LEU A 527 4.69 34.60 29.96
C LEU A 527 5.34 33.44 30.74
N ASP A 528 5.05 33.30 32.04
CA ASP A 528 5.65 32.27 32.92
C ASP A 528 5.04 30.88 32.69
N ASP A 529 4.94 30.50 31.42
CA ASP A 529 4.31 29.28 30.96
C ASP A 529 5.37 28.18 30.77
N ARG A 530 5.78 27.61 31.91
CA ARG A 530 6.79 26.54 32.02
C ARG A 530 6.28 25.18 31.52
N ASN A 531 5.65 25.13 30.35
CA ASN A 531 5.06 23.89 29.82
C ASN A 531 6.11 22.79 29.56
N GLU A 532 7.40 23.13 29.45
CA GLU A 532 8.48 22.13 29.43
C GLU A 532 8.50 21.26 30.70
N GLU A 533 8.11 21.80 31.87
CA GLU A 533 8.06 21.06 33.13
C GLU A 533 6.92 20.03 33.16
N LYS A 534 5.90 20.18 32.30
CA LYS A 534 4.76 19.26 32.19
C LYS A 534 4.96 18.16 31.13
N ARG A 535 6.07 18.16 30.38
CA ARG A 535 6.29 17.18 29.30
C ARG A 535 6.38 15.74 29.81
N ILE A 536 5.82 14.84 29.01
CA ILE A 536 5.83 13.39 29.16
C ILE A 536 6.33 12.77 27.86
N THR A 537 6.88 11.57 27.93
CA THR A 537 7.45 10.86 26.77
C THR A 537 6.36 10.41 25.78
N GLU A 538 6.71 10.19 24.50
CA GLU A 538 5.82 9.54 23.53
C GLU A 538 5.37 8.16 24.04
N ALA A 539 6.25 7.43 24.74
CA ALA A 539 5.91 6.17 25.40
C ALA A 539 4.91 6.30 26.59
N GLU A 540 4.67 7.50 27.11
CA GLU A 540 3.59 7.80 28.07
C GLU A 540 2.36 8.41 27.39
N LYS A 541 2.54 9.17 26.30
CA LYS A 541 1.45 9.74 25.48
C LYS A 541 0.69 8.68 24.68
N ASN A 542 1.38 7.63 24.24
CA ASN A 542 0.96 6.79 23.12
C ASN A 542 1.02 5.30 23.48
N GLU A 543 -0.12 4.74 23.90
CA GLU A 543 -0.28 3.32 24.28
C GLU A 543 0.14 2.33 23.17
N ARG A 544 0.18 2.74 21.90
CA ARG A 544 0.69 1.89 20.82
C ARG A 544 2.21 1.76 20.96
N VAL A 545 2.92 2.89 20.95
CA VAL A 545 4.39 2.94 21.09
C VAL A 545 4.85 2.26 22.37
N GLN A 546 4.13 2.50 23.49
CA GLN A 546 4.41 1.84 24.77
C GLN A 546 4.36 0.31 24.65
N ARG A 547 3.30 -0.25 24.05
CA ARG A 547 3.16 -1.71 23.84
C ARG A 547 4.18 -2.26 22.85
N GLN A 548 4.57 -1.49 21.84
CA GLN A 548 5.61 -1.90 20.87
C GLN A 548 6.98 -2.02 21.57
N LEU A 549 7.37 -1.03 22.37
CA LEU A 549 8.61 -1.06 23.16
C LEU A 549 8.62 -2.20 24.19
N LEU A 550 7.51 -2.43 24.91
CA LEU A 550 7.37 -3.54 25.86
C LEU A 550 7.46 -4.91 25.17
N THR A 551 6.83 -5.06 24.00
CA THR A 551 6.93 -6.30 23.20
C THR A 551 8.36 -6.55 22.74
N LEU A 552 9.02 -5.51 22.21
CA LEU A 552 10.43 -5.59 21.77
C LEU A 552 11.39 -5.92 22.92
N SER A 553 11.21 -5.31 24.10
CA SER A 553 12.04 -5.62 25.27
C SER A 553 11.95 -7.10 25.66
N ASN A 554 10.74 -7.67 25.66
CA ASN A 554 10.51 -9.10 25.89
C ASN A 554 11.12 -9.96 24.76
N GLU A 555 10.91 -9.61 23.49
CA GLU A 555 11.43 -10.30 22.30
C GLU A 555 12.97 -10.36 22.23
N LEU A 556 13.65 -9.34 22.75
CA LEU A 556 15.11 -9.22 22.74
C LEU A 556 15.75 -9.85 23.98
N SER A 557 15.06 -9.85 25.13
CA SER A 557 15.56 -10.40 26.40
C SER A 557 16.12 -11.83 26.27
N GLN A 558 15.45 -12.69 25.50
CA GLN A 558 15.82 -14.10 25.26
C GLN A 558 17.15 -14.26 24.50
N ALA A 559 17.56 -13.24 23.74
CA ALA A 559 18.77 -13.26 22.93
C ALA A 559 19.90 -12.39 23.51
N ARG A 560 19.68 -11.65 24.62
CA ARG A 560 20.64 -10.71 25.19
C ARG A 560 21.87 -11.42 25.78
N ASP A 561 23.02 -10.78 25.67
CA ASP A 561 24.27 -11.23 26.27
C ASP A 561 24.68 -10.25 27.38
N GLU A 562 24.29 -10.57 28.62
CA GLU A 562 24.48 -9.72 29.80
C GLU A 562 25.95 -9.32 30.06
N ASN A 563 26.91 -10.06 29.51
CA ASN A 563 28.35 -9.78 29.58
C ASN A 563 28.83 -8.68 28.62
N LYS A 564 27.99 -8.28 27.65
CA LYS A 564 28.33 -7.31 26.59
C LYS A 564 27.63 -5.95 26.74
N ARG A 565 26.88 -5.75 27.82
CA ARG A 565 26.26 -4.46 28.16
C ARG A 565 27.38 -3.42 28.36
N THR A 566 27.28 -2.28 27.67
CA THR A 566 28.20 -1.16 27.86
C THR A 566 27.85 -0.35 29.10
N HIS A 567 28.75 0.54 29.50
CA HIS A 567 28.54 1.49 30.59
C HIS A 567 27.22 2.28 30.46
N ASN A 568 26.87 2.73 29.25
CA ASN A 568 25.62 3.45 29.01
C ASN A 568 24.39 2.52 29.10
N ASP A 569 24.49 1.25 28.67
CA ASP A 569 23.40 0.29 28.87
C ASP A 569 23.15 0.06 30.38
N ILE A 570 24.20 0.01 31.20
CA ILE A 570 24.10 -0.15 32.66
C ILE A 570 23.40 1.06 33.30
N ILE A 571 23.83 2.29 32.97
CA ILE A 571 23.21 3.53 33.49
C ILE A 571 21.72 3.61 33.08
N HIS A 572 21.42 3.31 31.81
CA HIS A 572 20.05 3.35 31.31
C HIS A 572 19.16 2.31 32.01
N ASN A 573 19.62 1.05 32.13
CA ASN A 573 18.90 0.00 32.86
C ASN A 573 18.59 0.44 34.31
N GLU A 574 19.53 1.11 34.98
CA GLU A 574 19.35 1.60 36.36
C GLU A 574 18.39 2.79 36.45
N ASN A 575 18.44 3.74 35.51
CA ASN A 575 17.46 4.83 35.42
C ASN A 575 16.04 4.28 35.20
N MET A 576 15.87 3.34 34.29
CA MET A 576 14.59 2.65 34.06
C MET A 576 14.12 1.87 35.30
N ARG A 577 15.03 1.18 36.02
CA ARG A 577 14.73 0.49 37.29
C ARG A 577 14.27 1.45 38.40
N GLN A 578 14.75 2.69 38.38
CA GLN A 578 14.30 3.75 39.29
C GLN A 578 13.06 4.52 38.78
N GLY A 579 12.46 4.13 37.66
CA GLY A 579 11.28 4.80 37.08
C GLY A 579 11.58 6.20 36.51
N ARG A 580 12.84 6.48 36.18
CA ARG A 580 13.28 7.75 35.61
C ARG A 580 13.14 7.76 34.08
N ASP A 581 12.86 8.94 33.55
CA ASP A 581 12.98 9.29 32.13
C ASP A 581 13.60 10.70 32.01
N LYS A 582 13.79 11.16 30.78
CA LYS A 582 14.34 12.49 30.46
C LYS A 582 13.60 13.64 31.17
N TYR A 583 12.27 13.67 31.13
CA TYR A 583 11.47 14.77 31.69
C TYR A 583 11.26 14.65 33.20
N LYS A 584 11.11 13.44 33.75
CA LYS A 584 11.13 13.22 35.21
C LYS A 584 12.47 13.65 35.81
N THR A 585 13.58 13.31 35.16
CA THR A 585 14.93 13.72 35.60
C THR A 585 15.11 15.23 35.47
N LEU A 586 14.73 15.85 34.34
CA LEU A 586 14.76 17.30 34.16
C LEU A 586 13.92 18.05 35.21
N ARG A 587 12.73 17.55 35.57
CA ARG A 587 11.94 18.09 36.70
C ARG A 587 12.70 18.01 38.02
N GLN A 588 13.30 16.85 38.33
CA GLN A 588 14.00 16.62 39.59
C GLN A 588 15.21 17.55 39.78
N ILE A 589 16.09 17.66 38.77
CA ILE A 589 17.33 18.46 38.85
C ILE A 589 17.11 19.98 38.80
N ARG A 590 15.88 20.43 38.57
CA ARG A 590 15.46 21.85 38.53
C ARG A 590 14.75 22.28 39.82
N GLN A 591 14.55 21.35 40.77
CA GLN A 591 14.01 21.68 42.09
C GLN A 591 14.97 22.59 42.88
N GLY A 592 14.45 23.23 43.93
CA GLY A 592 15.19 24.23 44.67
C GLY A 592 15.36 25.55 43.90
N ASN A 593 15.84 26.57 44.61
CA ASN A 593 16.12 27.87 44.00
C ASN A 593 17.48 27.85 43.26
N THR A 594 17.68 28.82 42.35
CA THR A 594 18.90 28.90 41.52
C THR A 594 20.18 29.01 42.35
N LYS A 595 20.15 29.60 43.56
CA LYS A 595 21.31 29.60 44.47
C LYS A 595 21.65 28.19 44.93
N GLN A 596 20.66 27.43 45.44
CA GLN A 596 20.87 26.06 45.91
C GLN A 596 21.54 25.20 44.83
N ARG A 597 21.04 25.24 43.60
CA ARG A 597 21.62 24.50 42.45
C ARG A 597 23.03 24.96 42.06
N ILE A 598 23.43 26.20 42.35
CA ILE A 598 24.82 26.67 42.18
C ILE A 598 25.71 26.21 43.35
N ASP A 599 25.20 26.26 44.58
CA ASP A 599 25.92 25.76 45.76
C ASP A 599 26.16 24.24 45.65
N GLU A 600 25.20 23.47 45.10
CA GLU A 600 25.32 22.05 44.75
C GLU A 600 26.37 21.81 43.64
N PHE A 601 26.43 22.64 42.60
CA PHE A 601 27.45 22.55 41.54
C PHE A 601 28.88 22.76 42.05
N GLU A 602 29.05 23.67 43.02
CA GLU A 602 30.33 23.86 43.71
C GLU A 602 30.54 22.85 44.85
N ALA A 603 29.54 22.00 45.17
CA ALA A 603 29.66 20.90 46.12
C ALA A 603 30.23 19.61 45.48
N MET A 604 30.00 19.42 44.17
CA MET A 604 30.69 18.43 43.34
C MET A 604 32.23 18.63 43.33
#